data_AF-A0AAV8U616-F1
#
_entry.id   AF-A0AAV8U616-F1
#
_cell.length_a   1.000
_cell.length_b   1.000
_cell.length_c   1.000
_cell.angle_alpha   90.00
_cell.angle_beta   90.00
_cell.angle_gamma   90.00
#
_symmetry.space_group_name_H-M   'P 1'
#
loop_
_entity.id
_entity.type
_entity.pdbx_description
1 polymer ?
#
loop_
_entity_poly.entity_id
_entity_poly.type
_entity_poly.pdbx_seq_one_letter_code
_entity_poly.pdbx_strand_id
1 'polypeptide(L)'
;MKYGKRLREEVERTFPEWRGEFISYKELKRQLKLIYPCTDSETIHDQVSRFVAGELFNVNTLRESNGFAQLLDNEVNKAITFFNEKEEDYIIRLKELQIRAANLENPSEKLQVQKDILDFRAEMVLLLHYSVLNFTGLIKIVKKHNKRTGTCFQFSSMRRVMQQPSFSTDLLHQLMEECEVMLYRLFLSDGP
;
A
#
# COMPACT_ATOMS: atom_id res chain seq x y z
N MET A 1 -18.79 0.56 8.19
CA MET A 1 -17.67 -0.29 7.71
C MET A 1 -16.46 -0.20 8.65
N LYS A 2 -15.98 -1.35 9.14
CA LYS A 2 -14.89 -1.52 10.14
C LYS A 2 -13.46 -1.54 9.55
N TYR A 3 -13.28 -1.25 8.25
CA TYR A 3 -12.00 -1.42 7.57
C TYR A 3 -10.84 -0.65 8.23
N GLY A 4 -11.02 0.62 8.59
CA GLY A 4 -9.94 1.38 9.24
C GLY A 4 -9.51 0.84 10.61
N LYS A 5 -10.38 0.12 11.33
CA LYS A 5 -10.00 -0.57 12.57
C LYS A 5 -9.19 -1.83 12.25
N ARG A 6 -9.71 -2.66 11.34
CA ARG A 6 -9.02 -3.88 10.87
C ARG A 6 -7.65 -3.60 10.27
N LEU A 7 -7.51 -2.56 9.44
CA LEU A 7 -6.23 -2.18 8.84
C LEU A 7 -5.20 -1.86 9.93
N ARG A 8 -5.56 -1.06 10.94
CA ARG A 8 -4.65 -0.77 12.05
C ARG A 8 -4.28 -2.02 12.83
N GLU A 9 -5.25 -2.85 13.19
CA GLU A 9 -4.99 -4.09 13.93
C GLU A 9 -4.07 -5.04 13.15
N GLU A 10 -4.28 -5.16 11.84
CA GLU A 10 -3.45 -5.98 10.96
C GLU A 10 -2.03 -5.41 10.81
N VAL A 11 -1.89 -4.09 10.66
CA VAL A 11 -0.59 -3.41 10.57
C VAL A 11 0.22 -3.59 11.85
N GLU A 12 -0.42 -3.41 13.02
CA GLU A 12 0.24 -3.60 14.31
C GLU A 12 0.70 -5.04 14.55
N ARG A 13 -0.08 -6.01 14.06
CA ARG A 13 0.19 -7.43 14.27
C ARG A 13 1.24 -7.98 13.31
N THR A 14 1.17 -7.60 12.04
CA THR A 14 1.91 -8.24 10.94
C THR A 14 3.09 -7.39 10.46
N PHE A 15 3.02 -6.06 10.62
CA PHE A 15 3.99 -5.12 10.03
C PHE A 15 4.50 -4.09 11.05
N PRO A 16 5.10 -4.54 12.18
CA PRO A 16 5.51 -3.61 13.22
C PRO A 16 6.55 -2.58 12.74
N GLU A 17 7.39 -2.95 11.77
CA GLU A 17 8.43 -2.06 11.24
C GLU A 17 7.93 -1.10 10.16
N TRP A 18 6.84 -1.45 9.44
CA TRP A 18 6.36 -0.67 8.29
C TRP A 18 5.14 0.20 8.62
N ARG A 19 4.80 0.35 9.90
CA ARG A 19 3.59 1.06 10.36
C ARG A 19 3.43 2.47 9.75
N GLY A 20 4.53 3.21 9.65
CA GLY A 20 4.55 4.58 9.12
C GLY A 20 4.29 4.67 7.62
N GLU A 21 4.55 3.57 6.90
CA GLU A 21 4.54 3.52 5.44
C GLU A 21 3.16 3.21 4.88
N PHE A 22 2.27 2.64 5.69
CA PHE A 22 0.87 2.44 5.29
C PHE A 22 0.11 3.76 5.13
N ILE A 23 -0.88 3.75 4.25
CA ILE A 23 -1.75 4.90 4.05
C ILE A 23 -2.45 5.32 5.35
N SER A 24 -2.49 6.62 5.60
CA SER A 24 -3.17 7.23 6.76
C SER A 24 -4.68 7.23 6.59
N TYR A 25 -5.32 6.05 6.56
CA TYR A 25 -6.76 5.89 6.28
C TYR A 25 -7.66 6.67 7.27
N LYS A 26 -7.19 6.87 8.51
CA LYS A 26 -7.89 7.69 9.52
C LYS A 26 -7.88 9.16 9.13
N GLU A 27 -6.74 9.68 8.66
CA GLU A 27 -6.57 11.07 8.29
C GLU A 27 -7.31 11.41 7.01
N LEU A 28 -7.20 10.55 5.99
CA LEU A 28 -7.98 10.67 4.76
C LEU A 28 -9.49 10.70 5.05
N LYS A 29 -9.96 9.86 5.98
CA LYS A 29 -11.36 9.90 6.44
C LYS A 29 -11.71 11.18 7.19
N ARG A 30 -10.77 11.80 7.91
CA ARG A 30 -10.98 13.04 8.65
C ARG A 30 -11.17 14.19 7.65
N GLN A 31 -10.30 14.29 6.64
CA GLN A 31 -10.45 15.27 5.55
C GLN A 31 -11.80 15.12 4.83
N LEU A 32 -12.24 13.90 4.54
CA LEU A 32 -13.57 13.65 3.96
C LEU A 32 -14.75 14.11 4.82
N LYS A 33 -14.57 14.28 6.14
CA LYS A 33 -15.62 14.82 7.01
C LYS A 33 -15.62 16.35 7.02
N LEU A 34 -14.48 16.99 6.73
CA LEU A 34 -14.38 18.43 6.62
C LEU A 34 -15.06 18.92 5.34
N ILE A 35 -14.77 18.28 4.20
CA ILE A 35 -15.37 18.61 2.90
C ILE A 35 -16.90 18.43 2.91
N TYR A 36 -17.37 17.39 3.60
CA TYR A 36 -18.80 17.11 3.73
C TYR A 36 -19.11 16.70 5.18
N PRO A 37 -19.45 17.67 6.05
CA PRO A 37 -19.93 17.40 7.39
C PRO A 37 -21.40 16.97 7.32
N CYS A 38 -21.69 15.83 6.69
CA CYS A 38 -23.02 15.23 6.75
C CYS A 38 -23.04 14.21 7.91
N THR A 39 -23.86 14.55 8.90
CA THR A 39 -24.22 13.78 10.08
C THR A 39 -24.78 12.42 9.69
N ASP A 40 -24.39 11.36 10.41
CA ASP A 40 -24.95 10.01 10.28
C ASP A 40 -26.44 9.93 10.73
N SER A 41 -27.23 11.01 10.63
CA SER A 41 -28.63 11.06 11.04
C SER A 41 -29.50 11.66 9.95
N GLU A 42 -30.41 10.83 9.44
CA GLU A 42 -31.59 11.22 8.67
C GLU A 42 -32.42 12.20 9.52
N THR A 43 -32.35 13.50 9.26
CA THR A 43 -33.48 14.39 9.58
C THR A 43 -33.52 15.58 8.63
N ILE A 44 -34.65 15.66 7.93
CA ILE A 44 -35.09 16.73 7.04
C ILE A 44 -35.40 17.95 7.90
N HIS A 45 -34.74 19.09 7.67
CA HIS A 45 -35.31 20.43 7.46
C HIS A 45 -34.17 21.46 7.63
N ASP A 46 -33.71 22.09 6.55
CA ASP A 46 -33.84 23.55 6.42
C ASP A 46 -33.46 23.99 4.99
N GLN A 47 -34.41 24.60 4.29
CA GLN A 47 -34.29 24.94 2.87
C GLN A 47 -33.95 26.41 2.61
N VAL A 48 -33.81 27.25 3.65
CA VAL A 48 -33.86 28.71 3.44
C VAL A 48 -32.50 29.41 3.56
N SER A 49 -31.48 28.83 4.20
CA SER A 49 -30.14 29.48 4.31
C SER A 49 -29.18 29.22 3.14
N ARG A 50 -29.59 28.51 2.08
CA ARG A 50 -28.69 27.95 1.05
C ARG A 50 -28.20 28.94 -0.03
N PHE A 51 -28.86 30.09 -0.22
CA PHE A 51 -28.59 30.92 -1.40
C PHE A 51 -27.40 31.87 -1.24
N VAL A 52 -27.15 32.41 -0.03
CA VAL A 52 -26.02 33.34 0.23
C VAL A 52 -24.77 32.60 0.74
N ALA A 53 -24.95 31.43 1.37
CA ALA A 53 -23.84 30.55 1.75
C ALA A 53 -23.21 29.85 0.54
N GLY A 54 -23.90 29.79 -0.61
CA GLY A 54 -23.49 29.03 -1.79
C GLY A 54 -22.09 29.34 -2.30
N GLU A 55 -21.70 30.61 -2.43
CA GLU A 55 -20.38 30.97 -2.98
C GLU A 55 -19.22 30.76 -2.00
N LEU A 56 -19.38 31.16 -0.73
CA LEU A 56 -18.34 30.99 0.29
C LEU A 56 -18.17 29.51 0.70
N PHE A 57 -19.27 28.76 0.73
CA PHE A 57 -19.25 27.31 0.97
C PHE A 57 -18.62 26.58 -0.22
N ASN A 58 -18.84 27.03 -1.46
CA ASN A 58 -18.23 26.41 -2.64
C ASN A 58 -16.72 26.67 -2.73
N VAL A 59 -16.25 27.87 -2.37
CA VAL A 59 -14.80 28.16 -2.29
C VAL A 59 -14.11 27.35 -1.17
N ASN A 60 -14.73 27.24 0.01
CA ASN A 60 -14.20 26.39 1.08
C ASN A 60 -14.25 24.90 0.72
N THR A 61 -15.35 24.43 0.13
CA THR A 61 -15.50 23.04 -0.35
C THR A 61 -14.47 22.73 -1.45
N LEU A 62 -14.17 23.68 -2.35
CA LEU A 62 -13.15 23.54 -3.39
C LEU A 62 -11.74 23.47 -2.79
N ARG A 63 -11.44 24.34 -1.83
CA ARG A 63 -10.15 24.37 -1.11
C ARG A 63 -9.94 23.10 -0.28
N GLU A 64 -10.97 22.61 0.40
CA GLU A 64 -10.93 21.36 1.18
C GLU A 64 -10.90 20.13 0.26
N SER A 65 -11.61 20.16 -0.87
CA SER A 65 -11.53 19.14 -1.92
C SER A 65 -10.11 19.04 -2.50
N ASN A 66 -9.45 20.18 -2.73
CA ASN A 66 -8.03 20.21 -3.08
C ASN A 66 -7.16 19.65 -1.96
N GLY A 67 -7.48 19.91 -0.70
CA GLY A 67 -6.78 19.34 0.47
C GLY A 67 -6.87 17.82 0.55
N PHE A 68 -8.04 17.22 0.31
CA PHE A 68 -8.17 15.76 0.23
C PHE A 68 -7.42 15.17 -0.95
N ALA A 69 -7.49 15.81 -2.13
CA ALA A 69 -6.75 15.35 -3.30
C ALA A 69 -5.24 15.36 -3.08
N GLN A 70 -4.70 16.45 -2.51
CA GLN A 70 -3.28 16.56 -2.14
C GLN A 70 -2.88 15.52 -1.10
N LEU A 71 -3.68 15.36 -0.03
CA LEU A 71 -3.40 14.36 0.98
C LEU A 71 -3.41 12.94 0.39
N LEU A 72 -4.38 12.62 -0.46
CA LEU A 72 -4.46 11.32 -1.11
C LEU A 72 -3.24 11.09 -2.03
N ASP A 73 -2.82 12.09 -2.78
CA ASP A 73 -1.65 12.00 -3.66
C ASP A 73 -0.38 11.76 -2.84
N ASN A 74 -0.21 12.47 -1.72
CA ASN A 74 0.92 12.27 -0.81
C ASN A 74 0.94 10.85 -0.23
N GLU A 75 -0.21 10.32 0.21
CA GLU A 75 -0.31 8.97 0.77
C GLU A 75 -0.06 7.89 -0.30
N VAL A 76 -0.47 8.15 -1.55
CA VAL A 76 -0.18 7.28 -2.69
C VAL A 76 1.32 7.30 -3.01
N ASN A 77 1.92 8.47 -3.14
CA ASN A 77 3.34 8.62 -3.46
C ASN A 77 4.21 7.98 -2.38
N LYS A 78 3.89 8.20 -1.09
CA LYS A 78 4.55 7.53 0.03
C LYS A 78 4.54 6.00 -0.14
N ALA A 79 3.36 5.43 -0.39
CA ALA A 79 3.22 3.99 -0.50
C ALA A 79 4.01 3.40 -1.69
N ILE A 80 4.08 4.14 -2.81
CA ILE A 80 4.85 3.76 -4.01
C ILE A 80 6.35 3.86 -3.74
N THR A 81 6.81 4.97 -3.16
CA THR A 81 8.22 5.19 -2.84
C THR A 81 8.74 4.06 -1.95
N PHE A 82 8.03 3.76 -0.87
CA PHE A 82 8.40 2.65 0.01
C PHE A 82 8.45 1.30 -0.70
N PHE A 83 7.47 1.01 -1.56
CA PHE A 83 7.42 -0.25 -2.30
C PHE A 83 8.62 -0.40 -3.25
N ASN A 84 8.92 0.65 -4.01
CA ASN A 84 10.05 0.67 -4.94
C ASN A 84 11.39 0.54 -4.22
N GLU A 85 11.58 1.29 -3.12
CA GLU A 85 12.80 1.18 -2.29
C GLU A 85 13.00 -0.26 -1.80
N LYS A 86 11.92 -0.93 -1.37
CA LYS A 86 12.00 -2.34 -0.97
C LYS A 86 12.28 -3.29 -2.14
N GLU A 87 11.70 -3.06 -3.31
CA GLU A 87 12.03 -3.86 -4.49
C GLU A 87 13.51 -3.73 -4.88
N GLU A 88 14.06 -2.51 -4.82
CA GLU A 88 15.48 -2.26 -5.08
C GLU A 88 16.37 -2.98 -4.07
N ASP A 89 16.06 -2.89 -2.78
CA ASP A 89 16.75 -3.65 -1.72
C ASP A 89 16.72 -5.16 -1.99
N TYR A 90 15.58 -5.67 -2.48
CA TYR A 90 15.39 -7.09 -2.75
C TYR A 90 16.18 -7.59 -3.96
N ILE A 91 16.33 -6.77 -5.00
CA ILE A 91 17.21 -7.09 -6.14
C ILE A 91 18.65 -7.27 -5.62
N ILE A 92 19.13 -6.34 -4.79
CA ILE A 92 20.49 -6.37 -4.24
C ILE A 92 20.65 -7.62 -3.36
N ARG A 93 19.71 -7.87 -2.45
CA ARG A 93 19.75 -9.02 -1.53
C ARG A 93 19.70 -10.36 -2.25
N LEU A 94 18.92 -10.48 -3.33
CA LEU A 94 18.92 -11.69 -4.16
C LEU A 94 20.31 -11.92 -4.78
N LYS A 95 20.96 -10.87 -5.29
CA LYS A 95 22.32 -10.98 -5.86
C LYS A 95 23.34 -11.43 -4.82
N GLU A 96 23.28 -10.89 -3.61
CA GLU A 96 24.14 -11.30 -2.50
C GLU A 96 23.92 -12.76 -2.11
N LEU A 97 22.66 -13.21 -2.05
CA LEU A 97 22.31 -14.60 -1.78
C LEU A 97 22.80 -15.53 -2.90
N GLN A 98 22.72 -15.13 -4.17
CA GLN A 98 23.25 -15.89 -5.31
C GLN A 98 24.76 -16.08 -5.20
N ILE A 99 25.51 -15.03 -4.85
CA ILE A 99 26.95 -15.08 -4.64
C ILE A 99 27.29 -16.01 -3.47
N ARG A 100 26.58 -15.89 -2.35
CA ARG A 100 26.81 -16.77 -1.18
C ARG A 100 26.51 -18.23 -1.49
N ALA A 101 25.42 -18.51 -2.22
CA ALA A 101 25.07 -19.87 -2.64
C ALA A 101 26.09 -20.50 -3.60
N ALA A 102 26.78 -19.70 -4.42
CA ALA A 102 27.80 -20.18 -5.34
C ALA A 102 29.15 -20.48 -4.67
N ASN A 103 29.44 -19.87 -3.52
CA ASN A 103 30.72 -19.97 -2.81
C ASN A 103 30.61 -20.79 -1.51
N LEU A 104 29.75 -21.80 -1.48
CA LEU A 104 29.55 -22.64 -0.28
C LEU A 104 30.74 -23.57 -0.06
N GLU A 105 31.35 -23.52 1.13
CA GLU A 105 32.50 -24.37 1.48
C GLU A 105 32.10 -25.58 2.34
N ASN A 106 31.03 -25.46 3.14
CA ASN A 106 30.62 -26.51 4.06
C ASN A 106 29.08 -26.65 4.22
N PRO A 107 28.60 -27.80 4.75
CA PRO A 107 27.17 -28.05 4.94
C PRO A 107 26.47 -27.10 5.92
N SER A 108 27.20 -26.51 6.89
CA SER A 108 26.62 -25.57 7.85
C SER A 108 26.29 -24.23 7.19
N GLU A 109 27.19 -23.73 6.33
CA GLU A 109 26.95 -22.55 5.51
C GLU A 109 25.79 -22.75 4.54
N LYS A 110 25.71 -23.93 3.93
CA LYS A 110 24.60 -24.31 3.04
C LYS A 110 23.26 -24.19 3.76
N LEU A 111 23.15 -24.74 4.98
CA LEU A 111 21.93 -24.63 5.78
C LEU A 111 21.61 -23.18 6.15
N GLN A 112 22.62 -22.37 6.46
CA GLN A 112 22.41 -20.96 6.76
C GLN A 112 21.89 -20.20 5.54
N VAL A 113 22.48 -20.40 4.36
CA VAL A 113 22.00 -19.77 3.12
C VAL A 113 20.58 -20.21 2.77
N GLN A 114 20.22 -21.49 2.99
CA GLN A 114 18.84 -21.97 2.79
C GLN A 114 17.84 -21.23 3.70
N LYS A 115 18.18 -21.06 4.99
CA LYS A 115 17.34 -20.29 5.93
C LYS A 115 17.21 -18.83 5.50
N ASP A 116 18.32 -18.20 5.12
CA ASP A 116 18.31 -16.80 4.69
C ASP A 116 17.45 -16.59 3.44
N ILE A 117 17.43 -17.55 2.49
CA ILE A 117 16.56 -17.50 1.31
C ILE A 117 15.08 -17.65 1.70
N LEU A 118 14.76 -18.54 2.65
CA LEU A 118 13.39 -18.72 3.14
C LEU A 118 12.88 -17.47 3.86
N ASP A 119 13.69 -16.89 4.74
CA ASP A 119 13.37 -15.66 5.45
C ASP A 119 13.20 -14.49 4.48
N PHE A 120 14.08 -14.39 3.48
CA PHE A 120 13.99 -13.39 2.43
C PHE A 120 12.70 -13.53 1.61
N ARG A 121 12.32 -14.76 1.24
CA ARG A 121 11.04 -15.02 0.58
C ARG A 121 9.85 -14.64 1.45
N ALA A 122 9.89 -14.95 2.74
CA ALA A 122 8.83 -14.58 3.67
C ALA A 122 8.67 -13.05 3.76
N GLU A 123 9.78 -12.30 3.71
CA GLU A 123 9.77 -10.84 3.67
C GLU A 123 9.12 -10.30 2.38
N MET A 124 9.40 -10.89 1.22
CA MET A 124 8.73 -10.51 -0.04
C MET A 124 7.22 -10.75 0.00
N VAL A 125 6.77 -11.83 0.67
CA VAL A 125 5.33 -12.08 0.90
C VAL A 125 4.70 -11.00 1.78
N LEU A 126 5.43 -10.48 2.77
CA LEU A 126 4.97 -9.33 3.55
C LEU A 126 4.80 -8.11 2.64
N LEU A 127 5.73 -7.83 1.73
CA LEU A 127 5.60 -6.68 0.82
C LEU A 127 4.41 -6.81 -0.16
N LEU A 128 4.12 -8.03 -0.64
CA LEU A 128 2.90 -8.32 -1.40
C LEU A 128 1.64 -7.98 -0.58
N HIS A 129 1.59 -8.41 0.67
CA HIS A 129 0.45 -8.14 1.54
C HIS A 129 0.32 -6.64 1.88
N TYR A 130 1.44 -5.94 2.09
CA TYR A 130 1.48 -4.47 2.20
C TYR A 130 0.82 -3.80 0.99
N SER A 131 1.17 -4.21 -0.23
CA SER A 131 0.60 -3.67 -1.47
C SER A 131 -0.93 -3.87 -1.52
N VAL A 132 -1.41 -5.09 -1.24
CA VAL A 132 -2.85 -5.41 -1.21
C VAL A 132 -3.61 -4.55 -0.21
N LEU A 133 -3.07 -4.38 1.00
CA LEU A 133 -3.72 -3.60 2.06
C LEU A 133 -3.81 -2.12 1.68
N ASN A 134 -2.71 -1.52 1.22
CA ASN A 134 -2.69 -0.12 0.81
C ASN A 134 -3.64 0.14 -0.36
N PHE A 135 -3.58 -0.68 -1.41
CA PHE A 135 -4.45 -0.55 -2.58
C PHE A 135 -5.94 -0.70 -2.22
N THR A 136 -6.25 -1.68 -1.37
CA THR A 136 -7.62 -1.87 -0.86
C THR A 136 -8.10 -0.62 -0.11
N GLY A 137 -7.24 0.00 0.68
CA GLY A 137 -7.55 1.21 1.44
C GLY A 137 -7.76 2.42 0.53
N LEU A 138 -6.93 2.59 -0.49
CA LEU A 138 -7.06 3.63 -1.52
C LEU A 138 -8.38 3.50 -2.29
N ILE A 139 -8.72 2.31 -2.78
CA ILE A 139 -10.02 2.08 -3.45
C ILE A 139 -11.17 2.41 -2.50
N LYS A 140 -11.10 1.97 -1.24
CA LYS A 140 -12.18 2.19 -0.27
C LYS A 140 -12.36 3.67 0.07
N ILE A 141 -11.28 4.46 0.14
CA ILE A 141 -11.39 5.88 0.46
C ILE A 141 -11.91 6.67 -0.75
N VAL A 142 -11.46 6.34 -1.97
CA VAL A 142 -11.96 6.96 -3.20
C VAL A 142 -13.44 6.63 -3.42
N LYS A 143 -13.85 5.36 -3.25
CA LYS A 143 -15.27 4.97 -3.30
C LYS A 143 -16.10 5.71 -2.25
N LYS A 144 -15.54 5.96 -1.06
CA LYS A 144 -16.22 6.73 -0.01
C LYS A 144 -16.38 8.20 -0.41
N HIS A 145 -15.36 8.81 -1.01
CA HIS A 145 -15.42 10.15 -1.56
C HIS A 145 -16.55 10.24 -2.60
N ASN A 146 -16.50 9.41 -3.66
CA ASN A 146 -17.47 9.44 -4.76
C ASN A 146 -18.92 9.27 -4.28
N LYS A 147 -19.15 8.39 -3.30
CA LYS A 147 -20.48 8.20 -2.71
C LYS A 147 -20.99 9.46 -1.97
N ARG A 148 -20.10 10.24 -1.36
CA ARG A 148 -20.47 11.44 -0.59
C ARG A 148 -20.65 12.67 -1.48
N THR A 149 -19.81 12.82 -2.49
CA THR A 149 -19.81 14.00 -3.36
C THR A 149 -20.80 13.89 -4.51
N GLY A 150 -21.29 12.69 -4.81
CA GLY A 150 -22.10 12.43 -6.02
C GLY A 150 -21.30 12.62 -7.32
N THR A 151 -20.00 12.89 -7.22
CA THR A 151 -19.09 13.09 -8.35
C THR A 151 -18.21 11.86 -8.54
N CYS A 152 -17.83 11.60 -9.79
CA CYS A 152 -16.73 10.69 -10.06
C CYS A 152 -15.43 11.46 -9.79
N PHE A 153 -14.75 11.14 -8.70
CA PHE A 153 -13.43 11.72 -8.44
C PHE A 153 -12.47 11.28 -9.54
N GLN A 154 -12.20 12.18 -10.48
CA GLN A 154 -11.23 11.98 -11.55
C GLN A 154 -9.83 12.18 -10.97
N PHE A 155 -9.26 11.11 -10.43
CA PHE A 155 -7.87 11.12 -10.00
C PHE A 155 -6.98 10.84 -11.21
N SER A 156 -6.40 11.90 -11.78
CA SER A 156 -5.36 11.78 -12.82
C SER A 156 -4.15 10.99 -12.33
N SER A 157 -3.89 11.02 -11.01
CA SER A 157 -2.88 10.19 -10.37
C SER A 157 -3.31 8.72 -10.20
N MET A 158 -4.60 8.37 -9.98
CA MET A 158 -4.99 6.94 -9.79
C MET A 158 -4.96 6.20 -11.11
N ARG A 159 -5.30 6.88 -12.21
CA ARG A 159 -5.15 6.34 -13.56
C ARG A 159 -3.68 6.11 -13.90
N ARG A 160 -2.78 6.98 -13.42
CA ARG A 160 -1.34 6.78 -13.47
C ARG A 160 -0.92 5.60 -12.58
N VAL A 161 -1.24 5.59 -11.30
CA VAL A 161 -1.00 4.52 -10.32
C VAL A 161 -1.42 3.15 -10.85
N MET A 162 -2.67 2.98 -11.29
CA MET A 162 -3.14 1.69 -11.83
C MET A 162 -2.47 1.29 -13.16
N GLN A 163 -1.75 2.20 -13.82
CA GLN A 163 -1.03 1.98 -15.08
C GLN A 163 0.49 2.10 -14.93
N GLN A 164 1.01 2.37 -13.73
CA GLN A 164 2.43 2.51 -13.48
C GLN A 164 3.03 1.11 -13.27
N PRO A 165 4.19 0.81 -13.89
CA PRO A 165 4.88 -0.47 -13.72
C PRO A 165 5.16 -0.86 -12.27
N SER A 166 5.27 0.11 -11.36
CA SER A 166 5.49 -0.09 -9.91
C SER A 166 4.29 -0.67 -9.13
N PHE A 167 3.12 -0.78 -9.76
CA PHE A 167 2.00 -1.54 -9.19
C PHE A 167 1.95 -2.98 -9.69
N SER A 168 2.87 -3.35 -10.59
CA SER A 168 3.01 -4.74 -10.96
C SER A 168 3.85 -5.45 -9.91
N THR A 169 3.26 -6.43 -9.24
CA THR A 169 3.99 -7.34 -8.36
C THR A 169 4.80 -8.37 -9.15
N ASP A 170 4.87 -8.25 -10.47
CA ASP A 170 5.57 -9.17 -11.36
C ASP A 170 7.04 -9.34 -10.98
N LEU A 171 7.74 -8.23 -10.66
CA LEU A 171 9.14 -8.30 -10.25
C LEU A 171 9.28 -9.08 -8.93
N LEU A 172 8.46 -8.79 -7.93
CA LEU A 172 8.42 -9.58 -6.69
C LEU A 172 8.17 -11.07 -6.96
N HIS A 173 7.23 -11.39 -7.85
CA HIS A 173 6.96 -12.78 -8.22
C HIS A 173 8.17 -13.45 -8.88
N GLN A 174 8.87 -12.74 -9.78
CA GLN A 174 10.12 -13.21 -10.40
C GLN A 174 11.22 -13.44 -9.35
N LEU A 175 11.44 -12.50 -8.43
CA LEU A 175 12.43 -12.64 -7.37
C LEU A 175 12.10 -13.83 -6.45
N MET A 176 10.81 -14.06 -6.16
CA MET A 176 10.36 -15.20 -5.38
C MET A 176 10.56 -16.54 -6.12
N GLU A 177 10.33 -16.58 -7.42
CA GLU A 177 10.59 -17.76 -8.26
C GLU A 177 12.09 -18.08 -8.32
N GLU A 178 12.95 -17.07 -8.44
CA GLU A 178 14.41 -17.25 -8.36
C GLU A 178 14.84 -17.83 -6.99
N CYS A 179 14.20 -17.41 -5.89
CA CYS A 179 14.43 -18.01 -4.58
C CYS A 179 14.03 -19.50 -4.53
N GLU A 180 12.92 -19.89 -5.17
CA GLU A 180 12.51 -21.29 -5.29
C GLU A 180 13.54 -22.12 -6.05
N VAL A 181 14.01 -21.61 -7.18
CA VAL A 181 15.01 -22.27 -8.01
C VAL A 181 16.32 -22.43 -7.24
N MET A 182 16.76 -21.40 -6.50
CA MET A 182 17.94 -21.47 -5.64
C MET A 182 17.78 -22.54 -4.56
N LEU A 183 16.65 -22.55 -3.84
CA LEU A 183 16.37 -23.57 -2.82
C LEU A 183 16.37 -24.98 -3.42
N TYR A 184 15.70 -25.18 -4.56
CA TYR A 184 15.66 -26.47 -5.23
C TYR A 184 17.07 -26.99 -5.59
N ARG A 185 17.93 -26.12 -6.13
CA ARG A 185 19.34 -26.45 -6.42
C ARG A 185 20.12 -26.79 -5.15
N LEU A 186 19.89 -26.05 -4.07
CA LEU A 186 20.53 -26.32 -2.79
C LEU A 186 20.01 -27.62 -2.14
N PHE A 187 18.74 -27.99 -2.29
CA PHE A 187 18.24 -29.26 -1.76
C PHE A 187 18.65 -30.48 -2.58
N LEU A 188 18.81 -30.33 -3.90
CA LEU A 188 19.22 -31.43 -4.78
C LEU A 188 20.73 -31.62 -4.90
N SER A 189 21.55 -30.68 -4.44
CA SER A 189 23.00 -30.91 -4.35
C SER A 189 23.38 -31.98 -3.31
N ASP A 190 22.42 -32.55 -2.58
CA ASP A 190 22.59 -33.72 -1.70
C ASP A 190 22.31 -35.06 -2.41
N GLY A 191 22.47 -35.13 -3.75
CA GLY A 191 22.41 -36.38 -4.51
C GLY A 191 23.57 -37.35 -4.17
N PRO A 192 23.36 -38.68 -4.30
CA PRO A 192 24.21 -39.73 -3.72
C PRO A 192 25.65 -39.77 -4.23
#